data_AF-A0A2N1VHK5-F1
#
_entry.id   AF-A0A2N1VHK5-F1
#
_cell.length_a   1.000
_cell.length_b   1.000
_cell.length_c   1.000
_cell.angle_alpha   90.00
_cell.angle_beta   90.00
_cell.angle_gamma   90.00
#
_symmetry.space_group_name_H-M   'P 1'
#
loop_
_entity.id
_entity.type
_entity.pdbx_description
1 polymer ?
#
loop_
_entity_poly.entity_id
_entity_poly.type
_entity_poly.pdbx_seq_one_letter_code
_entity_poly.pdbx_strand_id
1 'polypeptide(L)'
;MQSNTSFENIFKKLGDLKDFFVYGQKLIPILHKILNFMHDTVPLLENVNHSIQDSTSKIPKAARQINNITNATEVATTEILDIVDELALDIADMQNKAESLRKKYGNDKDLNTLLATIEKIKDGVINISIPLQVQDITSQQLFAVNHMIQSIQERLGALLVEFKDKDIQDVPDIKFDFPDELSFNANARYEKTNKSQSLADSLVNEKLKKATQSEIDKLFAKS
;
A
#
# COMPACT_ATOMS: atom_id res chain seq x y z
N MET A 1 -7.86 47.04 -75.53
CA MET A 1 -8.87 46.45 -74.60
C MET A 1 -8.36 45.18 -73.89
N GLN A 2 -7.06 45.05 -73.57
CA GLN A 2 -6.50 43.85 -72.89
C GLN A 2 -6.08 44.10 -71.43
N SER A 3 -6.01 45.37 -70.97
CA SER A 3 -5.59 45.71 -69.60
C SER A 3 -6.70 45.53 -68.54
N ASN A 4 -7.98 45.68 -68.91
CA ASN A 4 -9.10 45.53 -67.95
C ASN A 4 -9.27 44.08 -67.46
N THR A 5 -9.06 43.10 -68.33
CA THR A 5 -9.21 41.68 -68.00
C THR A 5 -8.14 41.18 -67.02
N SER A 6 -6.93 41.77 -67.06
CA SER A 6 -5.86 41.42 -66.11
C SER A 6 -6.13 41.96 -64.72
N PHE A 7 -6.72 43.16 -64.62
CA PHE A 7 -7.05 43.78 -63.33
C PHE A 7 -8.25 43.09 -62.67
N GLU A 8 -9.27 42.71 -63.47
CA GLU A 8 -10.39 41.89 -63.00
C GLU A 8 -9.94 40.52 -62.47
N ASN A 9 -8.99 39.87 -63.15
CA ASN A 9 -8.43 38.60 -62.69
C ASN A 9 -7.62 38.73 -61.38
N ILE A 10 -6.87 39.84 -61.21
CA ILE A 10 -6.17 40.12 -59.95
C ILE A 10 -7.19 40.38 -58.84
N PHE A 11 -8.24 41.16 -59.11
CA PHE A 11 -9.29 41.44 -58.14
C PHE A 11 -10.05 40.17 -57.72
N LYS A 12 -10.32 39.27 -58.67
CA LYS A 12 -10.90 37.95 -58.40
C LYS A 12 -9.99 37.11 -57.52
N LYS A 13 -8.69 37.01 -57.83
CA LYS A 13 -7.72 36.30 -56.98
C LYS A 13 -7.57 36.92 -55.60
N LEU A 14 -7.68 38.25 -55.48
CA LEU A 14 -7.69 38.94 -54.20
C LEU A 14 -8.97 38.62 -53.40
N GLY A 15 -10.11 38.49 -54.08
CA GLY A 15 -11.36 38.00 -53.52
C GLY A 15 -11.26 36.56 -53.03
N ASP A 16 -10.70 35.66 -53.83
CA ASP A 16 -10.47 34.25 -53.45
C ASP A 16 -9.52 34.15 -52.24
N LEU A 17 -8.50 35.01 -52.17
CA LEU A 17 -7.59 35.09 -51.01
C LEU A 17 -8.29 35.62 -49.76
N LYS A 18 -9.14 36.64 -49.91
CA LYS A 18 -9.97 37.16 -48.82
C LYS A 18 -10.91 36.08 -48.29
N ASP A 19 -11.53 35.32 -49.17
CA ASP A 19 -12.41 34.21 -48.79
C ASP A 19 -11.63 33.13 -48.04
N PHE A 20 -10.42 32.76 -48.51
CA PHE A 20 -9.51 31.88 -47.79
C PHE A 20 -9.18 32.38 -46.37
N PHE A 21 -8.89 33.68 -46.21
CA PHE A 21 -8.66 34.28 -44.89
C PHE A 21 -9.91 34.26 -44.00
N VAL A 22 -11.11 34.48 -44.55
CA VAL A 22 -12.38 34.36 -43.82
C VAL A 22 -12.61 32.91 -43.37
N TYR A 23 -12.26 31.92 -44.18
CA TYR A 23 -12.28 30.51 -43.78
C TYR A 23 -11.23 30.22 -42.69
N GLY A 24 -10.00 30.73 -42.82
CA GLY A 24 -8.97 30.62 -41.79
C GLY A 24 -9.39 31.23 -40.45
N GLN A 25 -10.07 32.38 -40.47
CA GLN A 25 -10.61 33.02 -39.28
C GLN A 25 -11.69 32.17 -38.59
N LYS A 26 -12.46 31.38 -39.34
CA LYS A 26 -13.42 30.41 -38.79
C LYS A 26 -12.74 29.19 -38.17
N LEU A 27 -11.51 28.85 -38.58
CA LEU A 27 -10.73 27.74 -38.02
C LEU A 27 -10.07 28.11 -36.67
N ILE A 28 -9.69 29.37 -36.46
CA ILE A 28 -9.09 29.85 -35.21
C ILE A 28 -9.89 29.42 -33.96
N PRO A 29 -11.20 29.67 -33.84
CA PRO A 29 -11.95 29.27 -32.64
C PRO A 29 -12.08 27.75 -32.49
N ILE A 30 -11.95 26.96 -33.56
CA ILE A 30 -11.92 25.49 -33.48
C ILE A 30 -10.56 25.03 -32.92
N LEU A 31 -9.46 25.58 -33.44
CA LEU A 31 -8.12 25.32 -32.92
C LEU A 31 -8.01 25.72 -31.44
N HIS A 32 -8.58 26.86 -31.06
CA HIS A 32 -8.60 27.31 -29.66
C HIS A 32 -9.37 26.33 -28.76
N LYS A 33 -10.50 25.77 -29.22
CA LYS A 33 -11.24 24.75 -28.49
C LYS A 33 -10.45 23.43 -28.36
N ILE A 34 -9.75 23.02 -29.41
CA ILE A 34 -8.88 21.83 -29.37
C ILE A 34 -7.72 22.05 -28.41
N LEU A 35 -7.12 23.24 -28.42
CA LEU A 35 -5.98 23.59 -27.57
C LEU A 35 -6.40 23.65 -26.10
N ASN A 36 -7.54 24.27 -25.79
CA ASN A 36 -8.12 24.23 -24.44
C ASN A 36 -8.49 22.79 -24.03
N PHE A 37 -9.07 22.00 -24.93
CA PHE A 37 -9.38 20.60 -24.66
C PHE A 37 -8.12 19.78 -24.35
N MET A 38 -7.02 19.96 -25.09
CA MET A 38 -5.75 19.29 -24.78
C MET A 38 -5.15 19.80 -23.47
N HIS A 39 -5.22 21.10 -23.21
CA HIS A 39 -4.74 21.71 -21.96
C HIS A 39 -5.45 21.13 -20.74
N ASP A 40 -6.74 20.82 -20.84
CA ASP A 40 -7.52 20.25 -19.73
C ASP A 40 -7.42 18.71 -19.67
N THR A 41 -7.44 18.03 -20.82
CA THR A 41 -7.59 16.57 -20.90
C THR A 41 -6.26 15.83 -20.72
N VAL A 42 -5.15 16.36 -21.23
CA VAL A 42 -3.83 15.72 -21.10
C VAL A 42 -3.39 15.62 -19.63
N PRO A 43 -3.47 16.67 -18.80
CA PRO A 43 -3.13 16.56 -17.38
C PRO A 43 -4.05 15.59 -16.61
N LEU A 44 -5.34 15.50 -16.99
CA LEU A 44 -6.25 14.53 -16.40
C LEU A 44 -5.83 13.08 -16.71
N LEU A 45 -5.42 12.82 -17.95
CA LEU A 45 -4.87 11.52 -18.36
C LEU A 45 -3.59 11.17 -17.59
N GLU A 46 -2.70 12.13 -17.41
CA GLU A 46 -1.45 11.93 -16.65
C GLU A 46 -1.73 11.62 -15.17
N ASN A 47 -2.67 12.34 -14.56
CA ASN A 47 -3.11 12.08 -13.19
C ASN A 47 -3.74 10.68 -13.03
N VAL A 48 -4.52 10.24 -14.02
CA VAL A 48 -5.10 8.89 -14.06
C VAL A 48 -3.99 7.83 -14.19
N ASN A 49 -3.03 8.04 -15.10
CA ASN A 49 -1.89 7.15 -15.28
C ASN A 49 -1.10 7.00 -13.97
N HIS A 50 -0.74 8.11 -13.31
CA HIS A 50 -0.07 8.08 -12.01
C HIS A 50 -0.92 7.36 -10.95
N SER A 51 -2.23 7.61 -10.89
CA SER A 51 -3.12 6.96 -9.92
C SER A 51 -3.24 5.45 -10.14
N ILE A 52 -3.25 5.00 -11.41
CA ILE A 52 -3.23 3.59 -11.79
C ILE A 52 -1.89 2.94 -11.43
N GLN A 53 -0.78 3.62 -11.70
CA GLN A 53 0.57 3.15 -11.36
C GLN A 53 0.72 2.98 -9.84
N ASP A 54 0.27 3.97 -9.07
CA ASP A 54 0.27 3.94 -7.61
C ASP A 54 -0.54 2.77 -7.07
N SER A 55 -1.78 2.62 -7.56
CA SER A 55 -2.68 1.51 -7.23
C SER A 55 -2.05 0.15 -7.56
N THR A 56 -1.45 0.00 -8.74
CA THR A 56 -0.78 -1.23 -9.19
C THR A 56 0.40 -1.62 -8.29
N SER A 57 1.05 -0.65 -7.63
CA SER A 57 2.16 -0.93 -6.70
C SER A 57 1.71 -1.22 -5.25
N LYS A 58 0.62 -0.59 -4.79
CA LYS A 58 0.16 -0.64 -3.39
C LYS A 58 -0.80 -1.80 -3.14
N ILE A 59 -1.71 -2.07 -4.08
CA ILE A 59 -2.71 -3.14 -3.98
C ILE A 59 -2.07 -4.53 -3.75
N PRO A 60 -0.99 -4.93 -4.45
CA PRO A 60 -0.34 -6.22 -4.22
C PRO A 60 0.34 -6.34 -2.85
N LYS A 61 0.76 -5.21 -2.27
CA LYS A 61 1.32 -5.18 -0.90
C LYS A 61 0.21 -5.45 0.12
N ALA A 62 -0.96 -4.82 -0.05
CA ALA A 62 -2.12 -5.05 0.79
C ALA A 62 -2.61 -6.50 0.72
N ALA A 63 -2.69 -7.08 -0.49
CA ALA A 63 -3.01 -8.50 -0.69
C ALA A 63 -2.08 -9.45 0.08
N ARG A 64 -0.76 -9.24 -0.03
CA ARG A 64 0.23 -10.04 0.73
C ARG A 64 0.08 -9.85 2.24
N GLN A 65 -0.20 -8.63 2.69
CA GLN A 65 -0.39 -8.35 4.10
C GLN A 65 -1.66 -9.02 4.66
N ILE A 66 -2.74 -9.08 3.88
CA ILE A 66 -3.95 -9.83 4.23
C ILE A 66 -3.60 -11.31 4.40
N ASN A 67 -2.93 -11.95 3.43
CA ASN A 67 -2.52 -13.35 3.55
C ASN A 67 -1.66 -13.62 4.81
N ASN A 68 -0.69 -12.74 5.09
CA ASN A 68 0.15 -12.90 6.27
C ASN A 68 -0.66 -12.80 7.57
N ILE A 69 -1.61 -11.86 7.65
CA ILE A 69 -2.50 -11.71 8.80
C ILE A 69 -3.42 -12.93 8.91
N THR A 70 -3.98 -13.43 7.81
CA THR A 70 -4.79 -14.66 7.79
C THR A 70 -4.01 -15.84 8.35
N ASN A 71 -2.81 -16.11 7.84
CA ASN A 71 -1.97 -17.21 8.30
C ASN A 71 -1.58 -17.06 9.77
N ALA A 72 -1.18 -15.85 10.20
CA ALA A 72 -0.85 -15.61 11.61
C ALA A 72 -2.07 -15.80 12.53
N THR A 73 -3.26 -15.45 12.04
CA THR A 73 -4.52 -15.60 12.76
C THR A 73 -4.95 -17.07 12.86
N GLU A 74 -4.68 -17.88 11.83
CA GLU A 74 -4.89 -19.34 11.84
C GLU A 74 -3.93 -20.06 12.81
N VAL A 75 -2.66 -19.65 12.83
CA VAL A 75 -1.68 -20.18 13.79
C VAL A 75 -2.07 -19.83 15.22
N ALA A 76 -2.40 -18.57 15.48
CA ALA A 76 -2.77 -18.11 16.81
C ALA A 76 -4.04 -18.79 17.34
N THR A 77 -5.03 -19.08 16.50
CA THR A 77 -6.22 -19.82 16.93
C THR A 77 -5.99 -21.29 17.12
N THR A 78 -5.10 -21.91 16.34
CA THR A 78 -4.65 -23.28 16.63
C THR A 78 -3.99 -23.34 18.01
N GLU A 79 -3.10 -22.39 18.32
CA GLU A 79 -2.49 -22.29 19.66
C GLU A 79 -3.53 -22.08 20.77
N ILE A 80 -4.56 -21.24 20.53
CA ILE A 80 -5.65 -21.08 21.51
C ILE A 80 -6.45 -22.37 21.68
N LEU A 81 -6.72 -23.11 20.61
CA LEU A 81 -7.42 -24.40 20.67
C LEU A 81 -6.61 -25.45 21.45
N ASP A 82 -5.30 -25.50 21.25
CA ASP A 82 -4.42 -26.39 22.01
C ASP A 82 -4.47 -26.07 23.52
N ILE A 83 -4.43 -24.78 23.89
CA ILE A 83 -4.56 -24.33 25.28
C ILE A 83 -5.95 -24.67 25.84
N VAL A 84 -7.00 -24.52 25.03
CA VAL A 84 -8.39 -24.86 25.40
C VAL A 84 -8.52 -26.36 25.68
N ASP A 85 -7.87 -27.20 24.89
CA ASP A 85 -7.86 -28.65 25.09
C ASP A 85 -7.09 -29.04 26.36
N GLU A 86 -5.93 -28.43 26.63
CA GLU A 86 -5.18 -28.63 27.88
C GLU A 86 -6.01 -28.20 29.11
N LEU A 87 -6.66 -27.03 29.04
CA LEU A 87 -7.58 -26.56 30.09
C LEU A 87 -8.74 -27.52 30.31
N ALA A 88 -9.30 -28.11 29.26
CA ALA A 88 -10.37 -29.09 29.38
C ALA A 88 -9.92 -30.36 30.12
N LEU A 89 -8.69 -30.82 29.87
CA LEU A 89 -8.08 -31.94 30.60
C LEU A 89 -7.86 -31.60 32.07
N ASP A 90 -7.28 -30.44 32.37
CA ASP A 90 -7.06 -29.98 33.75
C ASP A 90 -8.37 -29.85 34.53
N ILE A 91 -9.43 -29.35 33.89
CA ILE A 91 -10.76 -29.24 34.47
C ILE A 91 -11.33 -30.63 34.77
N ALA A 92 -11.19 -31.60 33.85
CA ALA A 92 -11.64 -32.96 34.09
C ALA A 92 -10.92 -33.61 35.29
N ASP A 93 -9.61 -33.38 35.40
CA ASP A 93 -8.81 -33.82 36.55
C ASP A 93 -9.23 -33.16 37.87
N MET A 94 -9.53 -31.86 37.83
CA MET A 94 -10.09 -31.14 38.98
C MET A 94 -11.45 -31.69 39.39
N GLN A 95 -12.35 -31.99 38.43
CA GLN A 95 -13.64 -32.63 38.71
C GLN A 95 -13.44 -33.98 39.39
N ASN A 96 -12.57 -34.84 38.83
CA ASN A 96 -12.28 -36.17 39.37
C ASN A 96 -11.74 -36.11 40.81
N LYS A 97 -10.82 -35.18 41.09
CA LYS A 97 -10.26 -34.97 42.43
C LYS A 97 -11.32 -34.43 43.40
N ALA A 98 -12.09 -33.42 43.00
CA ALA A 98 -13.15 -32.85 43.83
C ALA A 98 -14.24 -33.89 44.16
N GLU A 99 -14.58 -34.74 43.19
CA GLU A 99 -15.57 -35.80 43.36
C GLU A 99 -15.07 -36.94 44.25
N SER A 100 -13.76 -37.24 44.20
CA SER A 100 -13.10 -38.16 45.13
C SER A 100 -13.10 -37.62 46.56
N LEU A 101 -12.87 -36.32 46.75
CA LEU A 101 -12.99 -35.66 48.05
C LEU A 101 -14.44 -35.70 48.57
N ARG A 102 -15.43 -35.53 47.70
CA ARG A 102 -16.85 -35.63 48.06
C ARG A 102 -17.21 -37.00 48.60
N LYS A 103 -16.69 -38.06 47.98
CA LYS A 103 -16.88 -39.44 48.46
C LYS A 103 -16.19 -39.70 49.80
N LYS A 104 -15.06 -39.05 50.07
CA LYS A 104 -14.25 -39.27 51.29
C LYS A 104 -14.74 -38.48 52.51
N TYR A 105 -15.19 -37.24 52.31
CA TYR A 105 -15.54 -36.32 53.41
C TYR A 105 -17.06 -36.05 53.50
N GLY A 106 -17.86 -36.59 52.58
CA GLY A 106 -19.31 -36.40 52.55
C GLY A 106 -19.73 -35.13 51.80
N ASN A 107 -21.04 -34.87 51.80
CA ASN A 107 -21.61 -33.69 51.15
C ASN A 107 -21.35 -32.43 51.97
N ASP A 108 -20.25 -31.76 51.66
CA ASP A 108 -19.94 -30.43 52.16
C ASP A 108 -20.49 -29.34 51.22
N LYS A 109 -20.97 -28.23 51.78
CA LYS A 109 -21.59 -27.13 51.00
C LYS A 109 -20.54 -26.38 50.15
N ASP A 110 -19.35 -26.17 50.69
CA ASP A 110 -18.28 -25.48 49.98
C ASP A 110 -17.75 -26.37 48.85
N LEU A 111 -17.68 -27.68 49.07
CA LEU A 111 -17.30 -28.65 48.05
C LEU A 111 -18.31 -28.73 46.89
N ASN A 112 -19.62 -28.67 47.18
CA ASN A 112 -20.64 -28.61 46.14
C ASN A 112 -20.58 -27.30 45.35
N THR A 113 -20.25 -26.19 46.01
CA THR A 113 -20.05 -24.89 45.35
C THR A 113 -18.82 -24.90 44.45
N LEU A 114 -17.73 -25.54 44.88
CA LEU A 114 -16.53 -25.75 44.07
C LEU A 114 -16.83 -26.59 42.82
N LEU A 115 -17.54 -27.71 42.96
CA LEU A 115 -17.95 -28.56 41.83
C LEU A 115 -18.79 -27.78 40.81
N ALA A 116 -19.78 -27.00 41.27
CA ALA A 116 -20.60 -26.17 40.40
C ALA A 116 -19.78 -25.06 39.71
N THR A 117 -18.72 -24.57 40.35
CA THR A 117 -17.81 -23.58 39.75
C THR A 117 -16.94 -24.23 38.67
N ILE A 118 -16.41 -25.43 38.92
CA ILE A 118 -15.63 -26.18 37.93
C ILE A 118 -16.50 -26.52 36.70
N GLU A 119 -17.76 -26.89 36.90
CA GLU A 119 -18.72 -27.14 35.81
C GLU A 119 -18.96 -25.87 34.97
N LYS A 120 -19.14 -24.71 35.60
CA LYS A 120 -19.23 -23.42 34.88
C LYS A 120 -17.97 -23.10 34.08
N ILE A 121 -16.78 -23.40 34.62
CA ILE A 121 -15.52 -23.18 33.91
C ILE A 121 -15.44 -24.11 32.69
N LYS A 122 -15.83 -25.38 32.84
CA LYS A 122 -15.91 -26.35 31.74
C LYS A 122 -16.80 -25.84 30.60
N ASP A 123 -18.01 -25.38 30.93
CA ASP A 123 -18.94 -24.82 29.94
C ASP A 123 -18.35 -23.58 29.26
N GLY A 124 -17.65 -22.73 30.03
CA GLY A 124 -16.93 -21.57 29.49
C GLY A 124 -15.87 -21.96 28.45
N VAL A 125 -15.07 -23.00 28.73
CA VAL A 125 -14.04 -23.51 27.81
C VAL A 125 -14.67 -24.06 26.52
N ILE A 126 -15.76 -24.83 26.62
CA ILE A 126 -16.50 -25.33 25.45
C ILE A 126 -17.05 -24.17 24.60
N ASN A 127 -17.60 -23.15 25.26
CA ASN A 127 -18.13 -21.96 24.59
C ASN A 127 -17.05 -21.11 23.91
N ILE A 128 -15.78 -21.21 24.30
CA ILE A 128 -14.65 -20.58 23.60
C ILE A 128 -14.21 -21.41 22.40
N SER A 129 -14.22 -22.74 22.51
CA SER A 129 -13.82 -23.66 21.43
C SER A 129 -14.73 -23.53 20.19
N ILE A 130 -16.05 -23.49 20.38
CA ILE A 130 -17.02 -23.52 19.27
C ILE A 130 -16.87 -22.33 18.30
N PRO A 131 -16.80 -21.06 18.76
CA PRO A 131 -16.62 -19.91 17.87
C PRO A 131 -15.26 -19.88 17.17
N LEU A 132 -14.21 -20.44 17.76
CA LEU A 132 -12.88 -20.48 17.14
C LEU A 132 -12.82 -21.46 15.96
N GLN A 133 -13.72 -22.45 15.92
CA GLN A 133 -13.79 -23.44 14.83
C GLN A 133 -14.40 -22.90 13.53
N VAL A 134 -15.21 -21.83 13.55
CA VAL A 134 -15.83 -21.23 12.33
C VAL A 134 -14.88 -20.35 11.51
N GLN A 135 -13.58 -20.34 11.84
CA GLN A 135 -12.55 -19.56 11.15
C GLN A 135 -12.37 -19.92 9.66
N ASP A 136 -12.73 -21.13 9.25
CA ASP A 136 -12.63 -21.58 7.86
C ASP A 136 -13.40 -20.65 6.90
N ILE A 137 -14.55 -20.12 7.32
CA ILE A 137 -15.35 -19.19 6.52
C ILE A 137 -14.64 -17.85 6.31
N THR A 138 -13.93 -17.34 7.33
CA THR A 138 -13.24 -16.04 7.22
C THR A 138 -11.98 -16.14 6.35
N SER A 139 -11.24 -17.25 6.45
CA SER A 139 -10.12 -17.54 5.55
C SER A 139 -10.56 -17.66 4.10
N GLN A 140 -11.67 -18.34 3.82
CA GLN A 140 -12.23 -18.46 2.47
C GLN A 140 -12.67 -17.10 1.89
N GLN A 141 -13.34 -16.26 2.70
CA GLN A 141 -13.73 -14.92 2.27
C GLN A 141 -12.51 -14.03 1.97
N LEU A 142 -11.46 -14.09 2.78
CA LEU A 142 -10.22 -13.34 2.53
C LEU A 142 -9.49 -13.84 1.27
N PHE A 143 -9.48 -15.15 1.01
CA PHE A 143 -8.95 -15.70 -0.23
C PHE A 143 -9.69 -15.16 -1.47
N ALA A 144 -11.04 -15.13 -1.42
CA ALA A 144 -11.84 -14.57 -2.51
C ALA A 144 -11.54 -13.08 -2.75
N VAL A 145 -11.38 -12.29 -1.69
CA VAL A 145 -10.99 -10.88 -1.77
C VAL A 145 -9.60 -10.73 -2.39
N ASN A 146 -8.65 -11.57 -1.99
CA ASN A 146 -7.29 -11.52 -2.52
C ASN A 146 -7.24 -11.85 -4.02
N HIS A 147 -8.00 -12.85 -4.47
CA HIS A 147 -8.13 -13.16 -5.89
C HIS A 147 -8.77 -12.00 -6.68
N MET A 148 -9.78 -11.32 -6.11
CA MET A 148 -10.37 -10.12 -6.72
C MET A 148 -9.35 -9.00 -6.84
N ILE A 149 -8.54 -8.79 -5.81
CA ILE A 149 -7.42 -7.84 -5.81
C ILE A 149 -6.42 -8.15 -6.93
N GLN A 150 -6.05 -9.42 -7.11
CA GLN A 150 -5.14 -9.84 -8.18
C GLN A 150 -5.74 -9.53 -9.57
N SER A 151 -7.02 -9.83 -9.78
CA SER A 151 -7.68 -9.50 -11.05
C SER A 151 -7.72 -7.99 -11.33
N ILE A 152 -7.92 -7.16 -10.29
CA ILE A 152 -7.85 -5.70 -10.42
C ILE A 152 -6.43 -5.28 -10.80
N GLN A 153 -5.41 -5.83 -10.14
CA GLN A 153 -4.01 -5.54 -10.46
C GLN A 153 -3.67 -5.89 -11.91
N GLU A 154 -4.08 -7.06 -12.40
CA GLU A 154 -3.83 -7.49 -13.78
C GLU A 154 -4.47 -6.53 -14.79
N ARG A 155 -5.71 -6.10 -14.54
CA ARG A 155 -6.40 -5.13 -15.41
C ARG A 155 -5.75 -3.75 -15.39
N LEU A 156 -5.39 -3.25 -14.20
CA LEU A 156 -4.70 -1.96 -14.07
C LEU A 156 -3.31 -1.98 -14.71
N GLY A 157 -2.59 -3.10 -14.57
CA GLY A 157 -1.30 -3.31 -15.23
C GLY A 157 -1.41 -3.33 -16.76
N ALA A 158 -2.42 -4.04 -17.29
CA ALA A 158 -2.69 -4.05 -18.73
C ALA A 158 -3.02 -2.65 -19.26
N LEU A 159 -3.86 -1.89 -18.55
CA LEU A 159 -4.18 -0.50 -18.90
C LEU A 159 -2.92 0.39 -18.92
N LEU A 160 -2.03 0.25 -17.93
CA LEU A 160 -0.79 1.02 -17.86
C LEU A 160 0.12 0.74 -19.08
N VAL A 161 0.22 -0.53 -19.49
CA VAL A 161 0.99 -0.93 -20.67
C VAL A 161 0.38 -0.34 -21.94
N GLU A 162 -0.95 -0.40 -22.09
CA GLU A 162 -1.65 0.21 -23.24
C GLU A 162 -1.52 1.73 -23.32
N PHE A 163 -1.39 2.42 -22.20
CA PHE A 163 -1.13 3.87 -22.17
C PHE A 163 0.30 4.22 -22.55
N LYS A 164 1.29 3.43 -22.09
CA LYS A 164 2.70 3.63 -22.43
C LYS A 164 3.02 3.34 -23.90
N ASP A 165 2.43 2.30 -24.49
CA ASP A 165 2.65 1.97 -25.90
C ASP A 165 2.01 2.99 -26.87
N LYS A 166 1.21 3.93 -26.36
CA LYS A 166 0.58 5.02 -27.12
C LYS A 166 1.32 6.35 -27.04
N ASP A 167 2.55 6.37 -26.51
CA ASP A 167 3.41 7.55 -26.60
C ASP A 167 3.53 7.99 -28.07
N ILE A 168 2.88 9.12 -28.35
CA ILE A 168 2.87 9.81 -29.63
C ILE A 168 4.31 10.22 -29.91
N GLN A 169 4.90 9.65 -30.97
CA GLN A 169 6.24 10.01 -31.42
C GLN A 169 6.37 11.53 -31.62
N ASP A 170 7.44 12.09 -31.05
CA ASP A 170 8.07 13.38 -31.33
C ASP A 170 7.18 14.64 -31.32
N VAL A 171 7.02 15.24 -30.14
CA VAL A 171 6.84 16.69 -30.00
C VAL A 171 8.20 17.28 -29.60
N PRO A 172 8.72 18.32 -30.28
CA PRO A 172 10.09 18.77 -30.11
C PRO A 172 10.38 19.26 -28.69
N ASP A 173 11.54 18.82 -28.21
CA ASP A 173 12.13 18.95 -26.88
C ASP A 173 12.19 20.41 -26.38
N ILE A 174 11.28 20.79 -25.46
CA ILE A 174 11.45 21.99 -24.63
C ILE A 174 12.14 21.53 -23.35
N LYS A 175 13.46 21.69 -23.29
CA LYS A 175 14.26 21.38 -22.10
C LYS A 175 13.84 22.24 -20.91
N PHE A 176 13.21 21.60 -19.92
CA PHE A 176 13.16 22.10 -18.55
C PHE A 176 14.18 21.32 -17.72
N ASP A 177 15.25 21.99 -17.30
CA ASP A 177 16.19 21.47 -16.31
C ASP A 177 15.48 21.36 -14.97
N PHE A 178 15.18 20.13 -14.55
CA PHE A 178 14.89 19.81 -13.16
C PHE A 178 16.13 19.16 -12.54
N PRO A 179 16.61 19.62 -11.37
CA PRO A 179 17.79 19.06 -10.73
C PRO A 179 17.53 17.62 -10.27
N ASP A 180 18.52 16.77 -10.53
CA ASP A 180 18.53 15.34 -10.28
C ASP A 180 18.09 14.94 -8.86
N GLU A 181 17.11 14.04 -8.86
CA GLU A 181 16.85 12.93 -7.93
C GLU A 181 17.87 12.69 -6.80
N LEU A 182 17.44 12.76 -5.53
CA LEU A 182 18.16 12.14 -4.42
C LEU A 182 17.22 11.40 -3.45
N SER A 183 17.31 10.06 -3.52
CA SER A 183 17.40 9.12 -2.39
C SER A 183 16.16 8.45 -1.78
N PHE A 184 15.17 8.01 -2.59
CA PHE A 184 14.18 7.05 -2.09
C PHE A 184 14.36 5.65 -2.70
N ASN A 185 14.92 4.72 -1.91
CA ASN A 185 15.02 3.31 -2.28
C ASN A 185 13.82 2.52 -1.73
N ALA A 186 12.83 2.26 -2.58
CA ALA A 186 11.61 1.52 -2.25
C ALA A 186 11.83 0.02 -1.93
N ASN A 187 13.05 -0.50 -2.11
CA ASN A 187 13.45 -1.87 -1.82
C ASN A 187 14.29 -2.00 -0.53
N ALA A 188 14.41 -0.93 0.27
CA ALA A 188 15.06 -1.01 1.57
C ALA A 188 14.32 -2.02 2.47
N ARG A 189 14.94 -3.18 2.70
CA ARG A 189 14.49 -4.15 3.69
C ARG A 189 15.23 -3.93 5.00
N TYR A 190 14.51 -3.97 6.10
CA TYR A 190 15.12 -4.00 7.43
C TYR A 190 15.83 -5.34 7.63
N GLU A 191 17.15 -5.36 7.44
CA GLU A 191 17.99 -6.45 7.91
C GLU A 191 18.53 -6.10 9.29
N LYS A 192 18.16 -6.89 10.30
CA LYS A 192 18.78 -6.82 11.64
C LYS A 192 20.13 -7.54 11.60
N THR A 193 21.09 -6.98 10.87
CA THR A 193 22.47 -7.45 10.87
C THR A 193 23.32 -6.49 11.70
N ASN A 194 23.91 -7.01 12.78
CA ASN A 194 24.82 -6.28 13.69
C ASN A 194 26.08 -5.69 13.00
N LYS A 195 26.24 -5.88 11.68
CA LYS A 195 27.36 -5.36 10.89
C LYS A 195 27.28 -3.85 10.70
N SER A 196 26.10 -3.29 10.44
CA SER A 196 25.92 -1.84 10.28
C SER A 196 26.14 -1.08 11.59
N GLN A 197 25.82 -1.72 12.72
CA GLN A 197 26.08 -1.17 14.05
C GLN A 197 27.59 -1.19 14.36
N SER A 198 28.30 -2.26 14.01
CA SER A 198 29.77 -2.31 14.18
C SER A 198 30.53 -1.28 13.33
N LEU A 199 30.03 -0.94 12.14
CA LEU A 199 30.61 0.05 11.23
C LEU A 199 30.35 1.48 11.70
N ALA A 200 29.15 1.75 12.22
CA ALA A 200 28.82 3.00 12.90
C ALA A 200 29.65 3.17 14.18
N ASP A 201 29.76 2.13 15.00
CA ASP A 201 30.53 2.15 16.25
C ASP A 201 32.03 2.30 16.00
N SER A 202 32.57 1.74 14.92
CA SER A 202 33.97 1.93 14.52
C SER A 202 34.23 3.32 13.93
N LEU A 203 33.33 3.89 13.13
CA LEU A 203 33.43 5.28 12.65
C LEU A 203 33.30 6.32 13.79
N VAL A 204 32.43 6.05 14.76
CA VAL A 204 32.28 6.88 15.96
C VAL A 204 33.53 6.77 16.85
N ASN A 205 34.08 5.57 17.03
CA ASN A 205 35.32 5.38 17.79
C ASN A 205 36.58 5.90 17.07
N GLU A 206 36.61 5.93 15.73
CA GLU A 206 37.71 6.53 14.96
C GLU A 206 37.68 8.06 15.06
N LYS A 207 36.48 8.67 15.08
CA LYS A 207 36.31 10.12 15.24
C LYS A 207 36.44 10.62 16.68
N LEU A 208 36.30 9.76 17.69
CA LEU A 208 36.52 10.12 19.11
C LEU A 208 38.01 10.23 19.50
N LYS A 209 38.96 9.96 18.59
CA LYS A 209 40.40 10.12 18.86
C LYS A 209 41.01 11.48 18.48
N LYS A 210 40.23 12.48 18.06
CA LYS A 210 40.77 13.84 17.77
C LYS A 210 39.84 14.97 18.21
N ALA A 211 39.68 15.11 19.52
CA ALA A 211 39.67 16.40 20.18
C ALA A 211 39.94 16.11 21.66
N THR A 212 41.18 16.30 22.10
CA THR A 212 41.45 16.16 23.54
C THR A 212 40.83 17.34 24.26
N GLN A 213 40.26 17.13 25.45
CA GLN A 213 39.68 18.20 26.28
C GLN A 213 40.67 19.38 26.46
N SER A 214 41.98 19.11 26.42
CA SER A 214 43.04 20.12 26.42
C SER A 214 43.03 21.08 25.22
N GLU A 215 42.58 20.65 24.03
CA GLU A 215 42.42 21.50 22.85
C GLU A 215 41.15 22.36 22.92
N ILE A 216 40.08 21.82 23.50
CA ILE A 216 38.83 22.55 23.77
C ILE A 216 39.10 23.65 24.80
N ASP A 217 39.83 23.34 25.89
CA ASP A 217 40.14 24.31 26.93
C ASP A 217 41.05 25.46 26.42
N LYS A 218 41.93 25.20 25.44
CA LYS A 218 42.73 26.25 24.78
C LYS A 218 41.91 27.21 23.91
N LEU A 219 40.80 26.75 23.34
CA LEU A 219 39.89 27.59 22.54
C LEU A 219 39.09 28.57 23.42
N PHE A 220 38.86 28.24 24.69
CA PHE A 220 38.13 29.09 25.64
C PHE A 220 39.03 29.90 26.58
N ALA A 221 40.35 29.65 26.62
CA ALA A 221 41.30 30.42 27.43
C ALA A 221 41.80 31.73 26.78
N LYS A 222 41.30 32.08 25.58
CA LYS A 222 41.67 33.33 24.88
C LYS A 222 40.45 34.21 24.60
N SER A 223 39.60 34.40 25.60
CA SER A 223 38.64 35.51 25.70
C SER A 223 38.77 36.17 27.06
#